data_AF-A0A1F4YPJ2-F1
#
_entry.id   AF-A0A1F4YPJ2-F1
#
_cell.length_a   1.000
_cell.length_b   1.000
_cell.length_c   1.000
_cell.angle_alpha   90.00
_cell.angle_beta   90.00
_cell.angle_gamma   90.00
#
_symmetry.space_group_name_H-M   'P 1'
#
loop_
_entity.id
_entity.type
_entity.pdbx_description
1 polymer ?
#
loop_
_entity_poly.entity_id
_entity_poly.type
_entity_poly.pdbx_seq_one_letter_code
_entity_poly.pdbx_strand_id
1 'polypeptide(L)' 'MNAKAVILIILVVLAVVFMFQNKASMPVQILFWSIHIPRILLIFILILVGFTIGYVARDMKARKKSSE' A
#
# COMPACT_ATOMS: atom_id res chain seq x y z
N MET A 1 -20.48 -16.54 18.02
CA MET A 1 -19.25 -16.09 17.35
C MET A 1 -18.43 -15.26 18.34
N ASN A 2 -17.12 -15.46 18.41
CA ASN A 2 -16.26 -14.63 19.24
C ASN A 2 -16.33 -13.17 18.79
N ALA A 3 -16.43 -12.21 19.70
CA ALA A 3 -16.53 -10.79 19.36
C ALA A 3 -15.40 -10.32 18.41
N LYS A 4 -14.20 -10.90 18.57
CA LYS A 4 -13.05 -10.69 17.68
C LYS A 4 -13.35 -11.09 16.21
N ALA A 5 -14.05 -12.19 16.00
CA ALA A 5 -14.43 -12.66 14.65
C ALA A 5 -15.51 -11.77 14.02
N VAL A 6 -16.46 -11.28 14.81
CA VAL A 6 -17.49 -10.34 14.35
C VAL A 6 -16.86 -9.01 13.94
N ILE A 7 -15.95 -8.47 14.75
CA ILE A 7 -15.20 -7.25 14.44
C ILE A 7 -14.36 -7.43 13.16
N LEU A 8 -13.68 -8.57 13.02
CA LEU A 8 -12.89 -8.87 11.81
C LEU A 8 -13.77 -8.88 10.56
N ILE A 9 -14.94 -9.51 10.61
CA ILE A 9 -15.88 -9.56 9.48
C ILE A 9 -16.38 -8.16 9.12
N ILE A 10 -16.73 -7.34 10.12
CA ILE A 10 -17.15 -5.95 9.89
C ILE A 10 -16.03 -5.15 9.21
N LEU A 11 -14.79 -5.29 9.68
CA LEU A 11 -13.64 -4.61 9.09
C LEU A 11 -13.37 -5.04 7.65
N VAL A 12 -13.50 -6.34 7.35
CA VAL A 12 -13.35 -6.87 5.98
C VAL A 12 -14.44 -6.31 5.06
N VAL A 13 -15.70 -6.31 5.50
CA VAL A 13 -16.82 -5.75 4.73
C VAL A 13 -16.60 -4.26 4.47
N LEU A 14 -16.21 -3.49 5.49
CA LEU A 14 -15.90 -2.07 5.34
C LEU A 14 -14.73 -1.83 4.39
N ALA A 15 -13.67 -2.64 4.44
CA ALA A 15 -12.56 -2.55 3.51
C ALA A 15 -12.98 -2.81 2.06
N VAL A 16 -13.81 -3.82 1.82
CA VAL A 16 -14.36 -4.13 0.49
C VAL A 16 -15.24 -2.98 -0.01
N VAL A 17 -16.13 -2.47 0.83
CA VAL A 17 -17.01 -1.33 0.49
C VAL A 17 -16.18 -0.09 0.21
N PHE A 18 -15.15 0.20 1.02
CA PHE A 18 -14.23 1.30 0.81
C PHE A 18 -13.49 1.16 -0.52
N MET A 19 -12.99 -0.03 -0.86
CA MET A 19 -12.38 -0.29 -2.17
C MET A 19 -13.36 -0.05 -3.33
N PHE A 20 -14.61 -0.51 -3.20
CA PHE A 20 -15.63 -0.34 -4.24
C PHE A 20 -16.06 1.12 -4.42
N GLN A 21 -16.21 1.87 -3.33
CA GLN A 21 -16.53 3.30 -3.37
C GLN A 21 -15.37 4.12 -3.94
N ASN A 22 -14.12 3.72 -3.67
CA ASN A 22 -12.92 4.40 -4.15
C ASN A 22 -12.40 3.86 -5.51
N LYS A 23 -13.28 3.23 -6.31
CA LYS A 23 -12.99 2.79 -7.69
C LYS A 23 -12.87 3.94 -8.69
N ALA A 24 -13.02 5.19 -8.26
CA ALA A 24 -12.78 6.35 -9.12
C ALA A 24 -11.36 6.25 -9.71
N SER A 25 -11.27 5.80 -10.96
CA SER A 25 -10.04 5.78 -11.74
C SER A 25 -9.69 7.22 -12.04
N MET A 26 -8.63 7.70 -11.40
CA MET A 26 -8.11 9.03 -11.66
C MET A 26 -6.91 8.88 -12.61
N PRO A 27 -6.81 9.71 -13.66
CA PRO A 27 -5.62 9.72 -14.49
C PRO A 27 -4.43 10.15 -13.64
N VAL A 28 -3.40 9.31 -13.61
CA VAL A 28 -2.12 9.60 -12.97
C VAL A 28 -1.13 9.86 -14.09
N GLN A 29 -0.57 11.06 -14.12
CA GLN A 29 0.50 11.41 -15.05
C GLN A 29 1.86 11.12 -14.40
N ILE A 30 2.60 10.19 -14.98
CA ILE A 30 3.98 9.85 -14.59
C ILE A 30 4.90 10.31 -15.71
N LEU A 31 5.59 11.42 -15.49
CA LEU A 31 6.48 12.06 -16.48
C LEU A 31 5.76 12.25 -17.83
N PHE A 32 5.94 11.33 -18.79
CA PHE A 32 5.33 11.36 -20.13
C PHE A 32 4.19 10.33 -20.32
N TRP A 33 3.81 9.59 -19.28
CA TRP A 33 2.80 8.54 -19.34
C TRP A 33 1.54 8.89 -18.56
N SER A 34 0.37 8.60 -19.13
CA SER A 34 -0.92 8.74 -18.46
C SER A 34 -1.49 7.34 -18.20
N ILE A 35 -1.63 6.99 -16.92
CA ILE A 35 -2.10 5.68 -16.49
C ILE A 35 -3.40 5.88 -15.71
N HIS A 36 -4.44 5.14 -16.07
CA HIS A 36 -5.72 5.14 -15.37
C HIS A 36 -5.74 3.98 -14.39
N ILE A 37 -5.53 4.27 -13.10
CA ILE A 37 -5.60 3.28 -12.03
C ILE A 37 -6.53 3.76 -10.91
N PRO A 38 -7.22 2.84 -10.21
CA PRO A 38 -7.95 3.19 -9.00
C PRO A 38 -7.02 3.81 -7.95
N ARG A 39 -7.46 4.90 -7.31
CA ARG A 39 -6.66 5.62 -6.31
C ARG A 39 -6.17 4.72 -5.16
N ILE A 40 -7.00 3.76 -4.75
CA ILE A 40 -6.66 2.79 -3.71
C ILE A 40 -5.46 1.92 -4.10
N LEU A 41 -5.36 1.52 -5.37
CA LEU A 41 -4.26 0.69 -5.87
C LEU A 41 -2.96 1.50 -5.90
N LEU A 42 -3.03 2.76 -6.31
CA LEU A 42 -1.89 3.68 -6.29
C LEU A 42 -1.34 3.84 -4.87
N ILE A 43 -2.20 4.12 -3.89
CA ILE A 43 -1.80 4.29 -2.48
C ILE A 43 -1.12 3.02 -1.97
N PHE A 44 -1.69 1.84 -2.26
CA PHE A 44 -1.14 0.56 -1.85
C PHE A 44 0.25 0.30 -2.46
N ILE A 45 0.42 0.55 -3.76
CA ILE A 45 1.72 0.42 -4.45
C ILE A 45 2.75 1.38 -3.83
N LEU A 46 2.38 2.64 -3.57
CA LEU A 46 3.30 3.64 -3.03
C LEU A 46 3.81 3.25 -1.63
N ILE A 47 2.92 2.71 -0.77
CA ILE A 47 3.27 2.19 0.56
C ILE A 47 4.23 1.02 0.43
N LEU A 48 3.94 0.05 -0.45
CA LEU A 48 4.81 -1.11 -0.66
C LEU A 48 6.20 -0.67 -1.13
N VAL A 49 6.28 0.21 -2.13
CA VAL A 49 7.55 0.71 -2.66
C VAL A 49 8.34 1.44 -1.57
N GLY A 50 7.71 2.35 -0.84
CA GLY A 50 8.36 3.07 0.27
C GLY A 50 8.85 2.14 1.37
N PHE A 51 8.05 1.14 1.75
CA PHE A 51 8.44 0.14 2.74
C PHE A 51 9.63 -0.71 2.25
N THR A 52 9.58 -1.22 1.03
CA THR A 52 10.67 -2.02 0.44
C THR A 52 11.95 -1.21 0.36
N ILE A 53 11.90 0.04 -0.10
CA ILE A 53 13.07 0.94 -0.15
C ILE A 53 13.64 1.15 1.26
N GLY A 54 12.79 1.47 2.23
CA GLY A 54 13.22 1.67 3.61
C GLY A 54 13.85 0.43 4.24
N TYR A 55 13.27 -0.74 3.98
CA TYR A 55 13.79 -2.03 4.45
C TYR A 55 15.16 -2.35 3.84
N VAL A 56 15.31 -2.20 2.51
CA VAL A 56 16.58 -2.43 1.82
C VAL A 56 17.64 -1.41 2.28
N ALA A 57 17.27 -0.13 2.42
CA ALA A 57 18.18 0.91 2.90
C ALA A 57 18.69 0.63 4.32
N ARG A 58 17.84 0.07 5.19
CA ARG A 58 18.26 -0.39 6.53
C ARG A 58 19.28 -1.51 6.43
N ASP A 59 19.06 -2.52 5.58
CA ASP A 59 20.01 -3.64 5.39
C ASP A 59 21.36 -3.15 4.86
N MET A 60 21.35 -2.24 3.88
CA MET A 60 22.58 -1.62 3.35
C MET A 60 23.36 -0.85 4.43
N LYS A 61 22.66 -0.08 5.29
CA LYS A 61 23.30 0.63 6.41
C LYS A 61 23.85 -0.33 7.47
N ALA A 62 23.14 -1.42 7.76
CA ALA A 62 23.60 -2.45 8.70
C ALA A 62 24.87 -3.15 8.20
N ARG A 63 24.95 -3.46 6.90
CA ARG A 63 26.16 -4.04 6.28
C ARG A 63 27.35 -3.08 6.33
N LYS A 64 27.13 -1.79 6.05
CA LYS A 64 28.21 -0.78 6.09
C LYS A 64 28.83 -0.64 7.49
N LYS A 65 28.03 -0.72 8.55
CA LYS A 65 28.49 -0.61 9.95
C LYS A 65 29.32 -1.82 10.44
N SER A 66 29.25 -2.96 9.75
CA SER A 66 30.03 -4.16 10.11
C SER A 66 31.41 -4.21 9.43
N SER A 67 31.69 -3.29 8.51
CA SER A 67 32.96 -3.20 7.77
C SER A 67 33.82 -2.00 8.18
N GLU A 68 33.39 -1.22 9.18
CA GLU A 68 34.18 -0.22 9.93
C GLU A 68 34.51 -0.78 11.31
#